data_AF-A0A2I0JN82-F1
#
_entry.id   AF-A0A2I0JN82-F1
#
_cell.length_a   1.000
_cell.length_b   1.000
_cell.length_c   1.000
_cell.angle_alpha   90.00
_cell.angle_beta   90.00
_cell.angle_gamma   90.00
#
_symmetry.space_group_name_H-M   'P 1'
#
loop_
_entity.id
_entity.type
_entity.pdbx_description
1 polymer ?
#
loop_
_entity_poly.entity_id
_entity_poly.type
_entity_poly.pdbx_seq_one_letter_code
_entity_poly.pdbx_strand_id
1 'polypeptide(L)'
;MEPSSSSTHLQPPTYGNLITVLSIDGGGIRGVIPATILSFLESELQKLDGEEARIADYFDVIAGTSTGGLITAMLTSPDEKNRPMFAAKDIKEFYLKNCPKIFPQDR
;
A
#
# COMPACT_ATOMS: atom_id res chain seq x y z
N MET A 1 -4.72 -41.92 -15.17
CA MET A 1 -4.02 -40.70 -14.73
C MET A 1 -5.03 -39.58 -14.80
N GLU A 2 -5.63 -39.23 -13.66
CA GLU A 2 -6.50 -38.06 -13.55
C GLU A 2 -5.64 -36.80 -13.73
N PRO A 3 -6.10 -35.78 -14.48
CA PRO A 3 -5.37 -34.52 -14.57
C PRO A 3 -5.48 -33.81 -13.21
N SER A 4 -4.35 -33.56 -12.55
CA SER A 4 -4.32 -32.71 -11.36
C SER A 4 -4.67 -31.28 -11.78
N SER A 5 -5.94 -30.92 -11.67
CA SER A 5 -6.36 -29.52 -11.73
C SER A 5 -5.79 -28.84 -10.50
N SER A 6 -4.66 -28.15 -10.63
CA SER A 6 -4.23 -27.19 -9.63
C SER A 6 -5.24 -26.04 -9.66
N SER A 7 -6.34 -26.19 -8.93
CA SER A 7 -7.18 -25.04 -8.61
C SER A 7 -6.31 -24.12 -7.78
N THR A 8 -5.82 -23.04 -8.39
CA THR A 8 -5.30 -21.91 -7.64
C THR A 8 -6.48 -21.35 -6.88
N HIS A 9 -6.73 -21.90 -5.69
CA HIS A 9 -7.67 -21.33 -4.73
C HIS A 9 -7.15 -19.94 -4.40
N LEU A 10 -7.75 -18.93 -5.01
CA LEU A 10 -7.61 -17.56 -4.52
C LEU A 10 -7.99 -17.59 -3.05
N GLN A 11 -7.19 -16.94 -2.22
CA GLN A 11 -7.55 -16.78 -0.81
C GLN A 11 -8.94 -16.13 -0.75
N PRO A 12 -9.83 -16.64 0.12
CA PRO A 12 -11.14 -16.03 0.29
C PRO A 12 -10.99 -14.57 0.78
N PRO A 13 -11.98 -13.70 0.52
CA PRO A 13 -11.95 -12.33 1.03
C PRO A 13 -11.71 -12.30 2.54
N THR A 14 -10.85 -11.38 2.99
CA THR A 14 -10.62 -11.15 4.41
C THR A 14 -11.90 -10.65 5.09
N TYR A 15 -12.68 -9.83 4.37
CA TYR A 15 -13.97 -9.30 4.84
C TYR A 15 -15.02 -9.32 3.72
N GLY A 16 -16.23 -9.77 4.06
CA GLY A 16 -17.37 -9.77 3.13
C GLY A 16 -17.26 -10.80 2.00
N ASN A 17 -17.90 -10.53 0.86
CA ASN A 17 -18.02 -11.45 -0.28
C ASN A 17 -17.21 -11.01 -1.51
N LEU A 18 -16.42 -9.93 -1.42
CA LEU A 18 -15.68 -9.35 -2.53
C LEU A 18 -14.18 -9.29 -2.21
N ILE A 19 -13.35 -9.63 -3.20
CA ILE A 19 -11.91 -9.45 -3.12
C ILE A 19 -11.56 -7.99 -3.46
N THR A 20 -10.83 -7.31 -2.58
CA THR A 20 -10.37 -5.93 -2.78
C THR A 20 -8.89 -5.89 -3.15
N VAL A 21 -8.58 -5.18 -4.25
CA VAL A 21 -7.21 -5.09 -4.78
C VAL A 21 -6.80 -3.63 -4.96
N LEU A 22 -5.65 -3.27 -4.40
CA LEU A 22 -4.97 -1.99 -4.63
C LEU A 22 -3.72 -2.22 -5.48
N SER A 23 -3.61 -1.52 -6.61
CA SER A 23 -2.41 -1.54 -7.47
C SER A 23 -1.82 -0.15 -7.57
N ILE A 24 -0.49 -0.05 -7.39
CA ILE A 24 0.24 1.21 -7.35
C ILE A 24 1.34 1.21 -8.43
N ASP A 25 1.20 2.10 -9.40
CA ASP A 25 2.16 2.23 -10.49
C ASP A 25 3.52 2.79 -10.04
N GLY A 26 4.55 2.46 -10.81
CA GLY A 26 5.87 3.06 -10.67
C GLY A 26 5.92 4.49 -11.21
N GLY A 27 6.95 5.26 -10.82
CA GLY A 27 7.06 6.63 -11.32
C GLY A 27 8.27 7.44 -10.85
N GLY A 28 9.27 6.83 -10.21
CA GLY A 28 10.39 7.55 -9.61
C GLY A 28 9.89 8.56 -8.58
N ILE A 29 10.30 9.82 -8.71
CA ILE A 29 9.86 10.93 -7.86
C ILE A 29 8.33 11.16 -7.89
N ARG A 30 7.63 10.74 -8.96
CA ARG A 30 6.18 10.89 -9.09
C ARG A 30 5.38 10.02 -8.13
N GLY A 31 6.01 9.15 -7.34
CA GLY A 31 5.35 8.41 -6.25
C GLY A 31 4.65 9.30 -5.23
N VAL A 32 5.01 10.58 -5.14
CA VAL A 32 4.29 11.58 -4.33
C VAL A 32 2.82 11.72 -4.73
N ILE A 33 2.47 11.45 -6.00
CA ILE A 33 1.10 11.51 -6.51
C ILE A 33 0.23 10.41 -5.88
N PRO A 34 0.52 9.10 -6.07
CA PRO A 34 -0.25 8.05 -5.42
C PRO A 34 -0.16 8.13 -3.89
N ALA A 35 0.98 8.53 -3.30
CA ALA A 35 1.08 8.73 -1.85
C ALA A 35 0.10 9.79 -1.33
N THR A 36 -0.13 10.87 -2.09
CA THR A 36 -1.12 11.90 -1.72
C THR A 36 -2.54 11.36 -1.79
N ILE A 37 -2.88 10.58 -2.83
CA ILE A 37 -4.20 9.96 -2.98
C ILE A 37 -4.45 8.97 -1.84
N LEU A 38 -3.47 8.12 -1.52
CA LEU A 38 -3.57 7.14 -0.43
C LEU A 38 -3.67 7.81 0.93
N SER A 39 -2.94 8.90 1.17
CA SER A 39 -3.07 9.69 2.39
C SER A 39 -4.48 10.26 2.57
N PHE A 40 -5.12 10.69 1.48
CA PHE A 40 -6.51 11.16 1.53
C PHE A 40 -7.47 10.00 1.78
N LEU A 41 -7.35 8.90 1.02
CA LEU A 41 -8.18 7.71 1.17
C LEU A 41 -8.15 7.18 2.61
N GLU A 42 -6.95 7.00 3.18
CA GLU A 42 -6.81 6.51 4.55
C GLU A 42 -7.44 7.47 5.56
N SER A 43 -7.36 8.78 5.34
CA SER A 43 -8.01 9.77 6.22
C SER A 43 -9.53 9.70 6.17
N GLU A 44 -10.12 9.38 5.01
CA GLU A 44 -11.58 9.18 4.91
C GLU A 44 -12.01 7.87 5.60
N LEU A 45 -11.23 6.80 5.46
CA LEU A 45 -11.46 5.54 6.17
C LEU A 45 -11.36 5.75 7.70
N GLN A 46 -10.39 6.52 8.16
CA GLN A 46 -10.23 6.85 9.58
C GLN A 46 -11.41 7.65 10.16
N LYS A 47 -12.05 8.51 9.36
CA LYS A 47 -13.28 9.22 9.79
C LYS A 47 -14.46 8.27 9.97
N LEU A 48 -14.50 7.18 9.21
CA LEU A 48 -15.58 6.19 9.27
C LEU A 48 -15.36 5.17 10.38
N ASP A 49 -14.14 4.62 10.48
CA ASP A 49 -13.86 3.43 11.29
C ASP A 49 -12.86 3.66 12.44
N GLY A 50 -12.33 4.89 12.57
CA GLY A 50 -11.46 5.31 13.67
C GLY A 50 -9.99 5.55 13.27
N GLU A 51 -9.26 6.26 14.12
CA GLU A 51 -7.87 6.73 13.84
C GLU A 51 -6.86 5.61 13.57
N GLU A 52 -7.15 4.40 14.05
CA GLU A 52 -6.28 3.23 13.88
C GLU A 52 -6.48 2.53 12.53
N ALA A 53 -7.48 2.90 11.74
CA ALA A 53 -7.70 2.35 10.41
C ALA A 53 -6.50 2.62 9.48
N ARG A 54 -6.10 1.60 8.72
CA ARG A 54 -4.99 1.64 7.76
C ARG A 54 -5.42 1.05 6.43
N ILE A 55 -4.79 1.48 5.32
CA ILE A 55 -5.07 0.91 3.98
C ILE A 55 -5.03 -0.63 3.98
N ALA A 56 -4.09 -1.25 4.68
CA ALA A 56 -3.95 -2.70 4.73
C ALA A 56 -5.12 -3.45 5.39
N ASP A 57 -6.00 -2.75 6.13
CA ASP A 57 -7.18 -3.37 6.76
C ASP A 57 -8.30 -3.63 5.74
N TYR A 58 -8.28 -2.93 4.60
CA TYR A 58 -9.38 -2.90 3.63
C TYR A 58 -9.06 -3.61 2.31
N PHE A 59 -7.77 -3.88 2.04
CA PHE A 59 -7.31 -4.48 0.79
C PHE A 59 -6.73 -5.87 1.03
N ASP A 60 -7.36 -6.89 0.45
CA ASP A 60 -6.85 -8.27 0.49
C ASP A 60 -5.50 -8.40 -0.23
N VAL A 61 -5.32 -7.62 -1.30
CA VAL A 61 -4.10 -7.61 -2.09
C VAL A 61 -3.65 -6.18 -2.34
N ILE A 62 -2.38 -5.91 -2.02
CA ILE A 62 -1.70 -4.66 -2.38
C ILE A 62 -0.50 -5.00 -3.24
N ALA A 63 -0.48 -4.47 -4.47
CA ALA A 63 0.59 -4.65 -5.42
C ALA A 63 1.19 -3.31 -5.83
N GLY A 64 2.49 -3.30 -6.12
CA GLY A 64 3.15 -2.10 -6.61
C GLY A 64 4.45 -2.39 -7.34
N THR A 65 4.77 -1.57 -8.35
CA THR A 65 6.00 -1.70 -9.13
C THR A 65 6.93 -0.51 -8.90
N SER A 66 8.23 -0.75 -8.74
CA SER A 66 9.24 0.31 -8.51
C SER A 66 8.88 1.17 -7.29
N THR A 67 8.73 2.49 -7.44
CA THR A 67 8.24 3.39 -6.40
C THR A 67 6.93 2.91 -5.78
N GLY A 68 6.00 2.37 -6.59
CA GLY A 68 4.77 1.77 -6.08
C GLY A 68 5.03 0.56 -5.18
N GLY A 69 6.05 -0.24 -5.48
CA GLY A 69 6.45 -1.37 -4.63
C GLY A 69 7.05 -0.92 -3.30
N LEU A 70 7.80 0.19 -3.27
CA LEU A 70 8.26 0.80 -2.02
C LEU A 70 7.09 1.28 -1.17
N ILE A 71 6.10 1.94 -1.79
CA ILE A 71 4.86 2.36 -1.12
C ILE A 71 4.12 1.14 -0.56
N THR A 72 3.95 0.08 -1.35
CA THR A 72 3.35 -1.19 -0.91
C THR A 72 4.07 -1.76 0.30
N ALA A 73 5.40 -1.81 0.28
CA ALA A 73 6.19 -2.32 1.41
C ALA A 73 5.98 -1.48 2.68
N MET A 74 5.96 -0.15 2.57
CA MET A 74 5.69 0.72 3.72
C MET A 74 4.29 0.52 4.30
N LEU A 75 3.27 0.33 3.45
CA LEU A 75 1.88 0.12 3.88
C LEU A 75 1.60 -1.26 4.49
N THR A 76 2.47 -2.24 4.26
CA THR A 76 2.21 -3.65 4.61
C THR A 76 3.22 -4.26 5.56
N SER A 77 4.38 -3.62 5.77
CA SER A 77 5.38 -4.12 6.72
C SER A 77 4.85 -4.03 8.15
N PRO A 78 4.79 -5.15 8.89
CA PRO A 78 4.28 -5.15 10.25
C PRO A 78 5.28 -4.53 11.23
N ASP A 79 4.75 -3.84 12.23
CA ASP A 79 5.46 -3.43 13.44
C ASP A 79 5.43 -4.54 14.52
N GLU A 80 5.92 -4.23 15.72
CA GLU A 80 5.92 -5.16 16.87
C GLU A 80 4.51 -5.58 17.32
N LYS A 81 3.48 -4.82 16.95
CA LYS A 81 2.07 -5.09 17.25
C LYS A 81 1.35 -5.75 16.07
N ASN A 82 2.09 -6.16 15.03
CA ASN A 82 1.56 -6.74 13.81
C ASN A 82 0.58 -5.80 13.06
N ARG A 83 0.82 -4.49 13.14
CA ARG A 83 0.11 -3.44 12.40
C ARG A 83 1.03 -2.83 11.33
N PRO A 84 0.51 -2.21 10.27
CA PRO A 84 1.33 -1.46 9.33
C PRO A 84 2.22 -0.43 10.04
N MET A 85 3.53 -0.52 9.81
CA MET A 85 4.53 0.36 10.42
C MET A 85 4.35 1.84 10.03
N PHE A 86 3.80 2.10 8.85
CA PHE A 86 3.57 3.45 8.34
C PHE A 86 2.09 3.67 8.03
N ALA A 87 1.58 4.84 8.41
CA ALA A 87 0.33 5.37 7.88
C ALA A 87 0.56 5.94 6.47
N ALA A 88 -0.49 6.04 5.66
CA ALA A 88 -0.38 6.54 4.30
C ALA A 88 0.14 7.99 4.24
N LYS A 89 -0.14 8.81 5.27
CA LYS A 89 0.42 10.17 5.40
C LYS A 89 1.95 10.18 5.55
N ASP A 90 2.52 9.19 6.22
CA ASP A 90 3.97 9.11 6.50
C ASP A 90 4.75 8.84 5.20
N ILE A 91 4.12 8.17 4.23
CA ILE A 91 4.70 7.89 2.92
C ILE A 91 4.84 9.17 2.10
N LYS A 92 3.83 10.05 2.14
CA LYS A 92 3.91 11.37 1.51
C LYS A 92 5.08 12.17 2.11
N GLU A 93 5.19 12.20 3.44
CA GLU A 93 6.28 12.88 4.14
C GLU A 93 7.65 12.28 3.79
N PHE A 94 7.73 10.94 3.70
CA PHE A 94 8.94 10.23 3.30
C PHE A 94 9.45 10.71 1.94
N TYR A 95 8.59 10.81 0.91
CA TYR A 95 9.01 11.28 -0.40
C TYR A 95 9.41 12.76 -0.35
N LEU A 96 8.64 13.63 0.30
CA LEU A 96 9.00 15.06 0.39
C LEU A 96 10.38 15.27 1.04
N LYS A 97 10.71 14.47 2.06
CA LYS A 97 11.98 14.57 2.78
C LYS A 97 13.15 13.90 2.09
N ASN A 98 12.94 12.73 1.47
CA ASN A 98 14.02 11.88 0.97
C ASN A 98 14.26 11.99 -0.54
N CYS A 99 13.30 12.53 -1.31
CA CYS A 99 13.46 12.68 -2.77
C CYS A 99 14.77 13.36 -3.19
N PRO A 100 15.23 14.47 -2.58
CA PRO A 100 16.50 15.09 -2.96
C PRO A 100 17.73 14.20 -2.72
N LYS A 101 17.65 13.24 -1.80
CA LYS A 101 18.73 12.29 -1.50
C LYS A 101 18.69 11.05 -2.40
N ILE A 102 17.48 10.58 -2.71
CA ILE A 102 17.24 9.42 -3.58
C ILE A 102 17.47 9.79 -5.05
N PHE A 103 17.08 11.01 -5.44
CA PHE A 103 17.22 11.56 -6.79
C PHE A 103 18.07 12.84 -6.74
N PRO A 104 19.37 12.75 -6.41
CA PRO A 104 20.25 13.91 -6.39
C PRO A 104 20.27 14.58 -7.77
N GLN A 105 20.27 15.91 -7.79
CA GLN A 105 20.48 16.68 -9.00
C GLN A 105 21.96 17.04 -9.08
N ASP A 106 22.67 16.51 -10.08
CA ASP A 106 23.99 16.98 -10.41
C ASP A 106 23.85 18.43 -10.90
N ARG A 107 24.47 19.36 -10.18
CA ARG A 107 24.53 20.78 -10.55
C ARG A 107 25.64 21.04 -11.54
#